data_AF-A0A950FEQ1-F1
#
_entry.id   AF-A0A950FEQ1-F1
#
_cell.length_a   1.000
_cell.length_b   1.000
_cell.length_c   1.000
_cell.angle_alpha   90.00
_cell.angle_beta   90.00
_cell.angle_gamma   90.00
#
_symmetry.space_group_name_H-M   'P 1'
#
loop_
_entity.id
_entity.type
_entity.pdbx_description
1 polymer ?
#
loop_
_entity_poly.entity_id
_entity_poly.type
_entity_poly.pdbx_seq_one_letter_code
_entity_poly.pdbx_strand_id
1 'polypeptide(L)'
;MSAYLSRELLPIMFLLLVYGCAPAAIRSSSGPILDAPAALPANNITGVWQGRSFADCPIVTTTDPGRCGAMQIITLTMFQDGPRVIGSYRCAYGNENCRDLAETGVISNGQMTARLLRIAVMLEDGSMCRFTGMPQNGIMEGRYQCHWGGPMEQGGFRVERSY
;
A
#
# COMPACT_ATOMS: atom_id res chain seq x y z
N MET A 1 -20.96 -21.68 37.93
CA MET A 1 -20.69 -23.11 38.19
C MET A 1 -20.86 -23.85 36.87
N SER A 2 -19.88 -24.73 36.55
CA SER A 2 -19.84 -25.66 35.40
C SER A 2 -19.70 -25.06 33.98
N ALA A 3 -18.90 -25.59 33.06
CA ALA A 3 -17.89 -26.65 33.12
C ALA A 3 -17.00 -26.61 31.86
N TYR A 4 -15.84 -27.25 31.98
CA TYR A 4 -14.78 -27.57 31.01
C TYR A 4 -15.23 -28.33 29.75
N LEU A 5 -14.39 -28.26 28.70
CA LEU A 5 -13.88 -29.32 27.78
C LEU A 5 -13.67 -28.70 26.37
N SER A 6 -12.66 -29.02 25.56
CA SER A 6 -11.53 -29.94 25.62
C SER A 6 -10.60 -29.63 24.43
N ARG A 7 -9.30 -29.88 24.63
CA ARG A 7 -8.25 -29.94 23.62
C ARG A 7 -8.59 -30.93 22.50
N GLU A 8 -8.23 -30.60 21.26
CA GLU A 8 -7.78 -31.58 20.27
C GLU A 8 -6.56 -30.99 19.55
N LEU A 9 -5.39 -31.51 19.95
CA LEU A 9 -4.10 -31.38 19.28
C LEU A 9 -4.08 -32.39 18.13
N LEU A 10 -3.84 -31.94 16.90
CA LEU A 10 -3.54 -32.82 15.78
C LEU A 10 -2.18 -32.44 15.18
N PRO A 11 -1.12 -33.21 15.46
CA PRO A 11 0.11 -33.23 14.68
C PRO A 11 0.08 -34.41 13.70
N ILE A 12 0.42 -34.22 12.41
CA ILE A 12 0.95 -35.26 11.49
C ILE A 12 1.50 -34.47 10.28
N MET A 13 2.82 -34.31 10.12
CA MET A 13 3.80 -35.24 9.52
C MET A 13 3.58 -35.53 8.02
N PHE A 14 4.67 -35.29 7.26
CA PHE A 14 5.09 -35.98 6.03
C PHE A 14 4.31 -35.74 4.72
N LEU A 15 4.97 -35.09 3.74
CA LEU A 15 5.72 -35.85 2.73
C LEU A 15 6.65 -34.92 1.92
N LEU A 16 7.96 -35.12 2.10
CA LEU A 16 9.00 -34.62 1.21
C LEU A 16 8.99 -35.45 -0.08
N LEU A 17 8.62 -34.84 -1.22
CA LEU A 17 8.93 -35.38 -2.54
C LEU A 17 10.13 -34.63 -3.10
N VAL A 18 11.30 -35.21 -2.85
CA VAL A 18 12.55 -34.91 -3.56
C VAL A 18 12.47 -35.60 -4.91
N TYR A 19 12.30 -34.85 -6.00
CA TYR A 19 12.39 -35.39 -7.35
C TYR A 19 13.39 -34.59 -8.19
N GLY A 20 14.41 -35.30 -8.67
CA GLY A 20 14.93 -35.11 -10.03
C GLY A 20 16.08 -34.14 -10.20
N CYS A 21 17.31 -34.64 -10.05
CA CYS A 21 18.52 -34.03 -10.59
C CYS A 21 18.65 -34.36 -12.09
N ALA A 22 18.84 -33.35 -12.94
CA ALA A 22 19.42 -33.52 -14.27
C ALA A 22 20.31 -32.30 -14.58
N PRO A 23 21.65 -32.43 -14.65
CA PRO A 23 22.51 -31.34 -15.07
C PRO A 23 22.56 -31.31 -16.60
N ALA A 24 21.76 -30.44 -17.22
CA ALA A 24 22.00 -30.04 -18.60
C ALA A 24 23.09 -28.96 -18.60
N ALA A 25 24.29 -29.31 -19.06
CA ALA A 25 25.38 -28.37 -19.27
C ALA A 25 25.02 -27.41 -20.42
N ILE A 26 24.53 -26.22 -20.08
CA ILE A 26 24.31 -25.14 -21.04
C ILE A 26 25.65 -24.45 -21.26
N ARG A 27 26.14 -24.49 -22.50
CA ARG A 27 27.31 -23.71 -22.96
C ARG A 27 26.99 -22.23 -22.82
N SER A 28 27.61 -21.59 -21.83
CA SER A 28 27.57 -20.15 -21.64
C SER A 28 28.40 -19.47 -22.73
N SER A 29 27.71 -19.03 -23.79
CA SER A 29 28.25 -18.14 -24.80
C SER A 29 28.35 -16.74 -24.19
N SER A 30 29.53 -16.39 -23.70
CA SER A 30 29.90 -15.06 -23.25
C SER A 30 29.92 -14.08 -24.44
N GLY A 31 28.75 -13.58 -24.81
CA GLY A 31 28.65 -12.36 -25.61
C GLY A 31 28.96 -11.14 -24.74
N PRO A 32 29.50 -10.05 -25.32
CA PRO A 32 29.70 -8.80 -24.59
C PRO A 32 28.33 -8.32 -24.07
N ILE A 33 28.19 -8.28 -22.75
CA ILE A 33 27.06 -7.68 -22.07
C ILE A 33 27.11 -6.19 -22.43
N LEU A 34 26.26 -5.76 -23.37
CA LEU A 34 25.92 -4.36 -23.49
C LEU A 34 25.37 -3.97 -22.12
N ASP A 35 26.11 -3.12 -21.41
CA ASP A 35 25.67 -2.52 -20.16
C ASP A 35 24.24 -2.02 -20.36
N ALA A 36 23.29 -2.69 -19.70
CA ALA A 36 21.92 -2.23 -19.67
C ALA A 36 21.96 -0.79 -19.18
N PRO A 37 21.31 0.16 -19.88
CA PRO A 37 21.37 1.56 -19.53
C PRO A 37 20.98 1.68 -18.05
N ALA A 38 21.85 2.33 -17.27
CA ALA A 38 21.64 2.57 -15.86
C ALA A 38 20.20 3.02 -15.66
N ALA A 39 19.43 2.23 -14.90
CA ALA A 39 18.04 2.54 -14.61
C ALA A 39 17.97 4.00 -14.18
N LEU A 40 17.16 4.81 -14.87
CA LEU A 40 16.92 6.20 -14.50
C LEU A 40 16.71 6.25 -12.99
N PRO A 41 17.34 7.19 -12.27
CA PRO A 41 17.24 7.25 -10.82
C PRO A 41 15.77 7.17 -10.45
N ALA A 42 15.41 6.12 -9.69
CA ALA A 42 14.05 5.92 -9.25
C ALA A 42 13.57 7.25 -8.67
N ASN A 43 12.42 7.75 -9.14
CA ASN A 43 11.88 9.03 -8.68
C ASN A 43 11.90 9.03 -7.15
N ASN A 44 12.83 9.75 -6.53
CA ASN A 44 13.03 9.70 -5.09
C ASN A 44 11.81 10.34 -4.43
N ILE A 45 11.00 9.52 -3.77
CA ILE A 45 9.79 9.97 -3.07
C ILE A 45 10.00 10.21 -1.58
N THR A 46 11.24 10.09 -1.09
CA THR A 46 11.57 10.34 0.30
C THR A 46 11.24 11.79 0.66
N GLY A 47 10.47 11.97 1.73
CA GLY A 47 10.05 13.30 2.18
C GLY A 47 8.66 13.30 2.79
N VAL A 48 8.16 14.50 3.07
CA VAL A 48 6.80 14.71 3.57
C VAL A 48 5.92 15.21 2.42
N TRP A 49 4.77 14.58 2.25
CA TRP A 49 3.79 14.88 1.21
C TRP A 49 2.46 15.22 1.85
N GLN A 50 1.91 16.39 1.55
CA GLN A 50 0.69 16.88 2.17
C GLN A 50 -0.34 17.25 1.11
N GLY A 51 -1.61 17.00 1.37
CA GLY A 51 -2.67 17.39 0.47
C GLY A 51 -4.01 16.84 0.88
N ARG A 52 -4.80 16.38 -0.08
CA ARG A 52 -6.21 16.02 0.13
C ARG A 52 -6.54 14.66 -0.47
N SER A 53 -7.39 13.91 0.24
CA SER A 53 -8.14 12.79 -0.32
C SER A 53 -9.60 13.18 -0.52
N PHE A 54 -10.28 12.53 -1.46
CA PHE A 54 -11.69 12.71 -1.75
C PHE A 54 -12.34 11.34 -1.97
N ALA A 55 -13.35 11.01 -1.18
CA ALA A 55 -14.16 9.81 -1.38
C ALA A 55 -15.07 9.98 -2.60
N ASP A 56 -15.12 8.96 -3.45
CA ASP A 56 -16.03 8.93 -4.60
C ASP A 56 -17.49 8.80 -4.15
N CYS A 57 -18.40 9.21 -5.04
CA CYS A 57 -19.84 9.02 -4.90
C CYS A 57 -20.42 8.16 -6.03
N PRO A 58 -20.07 6.87 -6.15
CA PRO A 58 -20.63 6.04 -7.22
C PRO A 58 -22.12 5.78 -6.93
N ILE A 59 -23.00 6.42 -7.69
CA ILE A 59 -24.48 6.43 -7.51
C ILE A 59 -25.08 5.01 -7.35
N VAL A 60 -24.44 3.98 -7.93
CA VAL A 60 -24.92 2.59 -7.92
C VAL A 60 -24.22 1.66 -6.93
N THR A 61 -23.06 2.04 -6.40
CA THR A 61 -22.26 1.17 -5.51
C THR A 61 -21.82 1.87 -4.23
N THR A 62 -22.29 3.09 -3.96
CA THR A 62 -21.91 3.82 -2.75
C THR A 62 -22.36 3.02 -1.55
N THR A 63 -21.39 2.41 -0.91
CA THR A 63 -21.65 1.44 0.13
C THR A 63 -21.55 2.09 1.52
N ASP A 64 -21.15 3.36 1.56
CA ASP A 64 -21.17 4.24 2.72
C ASP A 64 -21.68 5.64 2.28
N PRO A 65 -23.00 5.83 2.13
CA PRO A 65 -23.57 7.07 1.59
C PRO A 65 -23.27 8.30 2.46
N GLY A 66 -22.96 8.11 3.74
CA GLY A 66 -22.62 9.20 4.66
C GLY A 66 -21.26 9.84 4.37
N ARG A 67 -20.40 9.18 3.58
CA ARG A 67 -19.05 9.66 3.25
C ARG A 67 -18.84 10.03 1.79
N CYS A 68 -19.91 10.09 1.00
CA CYS A 68 -19.85 10.59 -0.38
C CYS A 68 -19.30 12.03 -0.38
N GLY A 69 -18.22 12.26 -1.13
CA GLY A 69 -17.59 13.58 -1.24
C GLY A 69 -16.85 14.00 0.03
N ALA A 70 -16.64 13.07 0.96
CA ALA A 70 -15.82 13.32 2.13
C ALA A 70 -14.39 13.64 1.69
N MET A 71 -13.88 14.75 2.18
CA MET A 71 -12.56 15.28 1.94
C MET A 71 -11.80 15.32 3.25
N GLN A 72 -10.58 14.80 3.24
CA GLN A 72 -9.67 14.83 4.38
C GLN A 72 -8.36 15.46 3.97
N ILE A 73 -7.69 16.10 4.94
CA ILE A 73 -6.31 16.51 4.78
C ILE A 73 -5.44 15.31 5.13
N ILE A 74 -4.58 14.89 4.20
CA ILE A 74 -3.69 13.74 4.40
C ILE A 74 -2.24 14.17 4.36
N THR A 75 -1.42 13.50 5.19
CA THR A 75 0.03 13.63 5.20
C THR A 75 0.67 12.25 5.08
N LEU A 76 1.58 12.09 4.13
CA LEU A 76 2.39 10.90 3.93
C LEU A 76 3.85 11.28 4.20
N THR A 77 4.44 10.69 5.24
CA THR A 77 5.88 10.79 5.47
C THR A 77 6.51 9.51 4.95
N MET A 78 7.29 9.60 3.88
CA MET A 78 7.82 8.43 3.18
C MET A 78 9.34 8.40 3.20
N PHE A 79 9.89 7.20 3.31
CA PHE A 79 11.30 6.90 3.16
C PHE A 79 11.46 5.77 2.14
N GLN A 80 12.30 6.00 1.13
CA GLN A 80 12.52 5.05 0.05
C GLN A 80 13.92 4.43 0.14
N ASP A 81 13.96 3.10 0.10
CA ASP A 81 15.18 2.30 0.01
C ASP A 81 15.07 1.37 -1.22
N GLY A 82 15.72 1.77 -2.31
CA GLY A 82 15.54 1.13 -3.62
C GLY A 82 14.07 1.15 -4.07
N PRO A 83 13.45 -0.01 -4.38
CA PRO A 83 12.04 -0.08 -4.73
C PRO A 83 11.12 -0.07 -3.50
N ARG A 84 11.64 -0.29 -2.28
CA ARG A 84 10.85 -0.39 -1.07
C ARG A 84 10.53 1.00 -0.53
N VAL A 85 9.30 1.18 -0.08
CA VAL A 85 8.81 2.42 0.55
C VAL A 85 8.23 2.08 1.92
N ILE A 86 8.66 2.81 2.94
CA ILE A 86 8.15 2.74 4.31
C ILE A 86 7.79 4.13 4.79
N GLY A 87 7.10 4.23 5.92
CA GLY A 87 6.75 5.53 6.50
C GLY A 87 5.45 5.53 7.28
N SER A 88 4.86 6.71 7.41
CA SER A 88 3.65 6.95 8.19
C SER A 88 2.62 7.75 7.41
N TYR A 89 1.37 7.58 7.82
CA TYR A 89 0.21 8.31 7.34
C TYR A 89 -0.39 9.11 8.49
N ARG A 90 -0.88 10.32 8.19
CA ARG A 90 -1.79 11.07 9.06
C ARG A 90 -2.97 11.58 8.28
N CYS A 91 -4.12 11.57 8.91
CA CYS A 91 -5.35 12.18 8.47
C CYS A 91 -5.72 13.31 9.44
N ALA A 92 -6.27 14.39 8.91
CA ALA A 92 -6.87 15.46 9.69
C ALA A 92 -8.20 15.86 9.06
N TYR A 93 -9.04 16.51 9.86
CA TYR A 93 -10.34 17.01 9.43
C TYR A 93 -10.24 17.90 8.19
N GLY A 94 -11.05 17.60 7.18
CA GLY A 94 -11.23 18.41 5.98
C GLY A 94 -12.63 19.03 5.96
N ASN A 95 -13.58 18.37 5.30
CA ASN A 95 -15.01 18.66 5.46
C ASN A 95 -15.75 17.58 6.27
N GLU A 96 -15.08 16.45 6.53
CA GLU A 96 -15.59 15.30 7.24
C GLU A 96 -14.49 14.75 8.16
N ASN A 97 -14.86 14.03 9.20
CA ASN A 97 -13.90 13.37 10.08
C ASN A 97 -13.11 12.29 9.33
N CYS A 98 -11.90 12.02 9.83
CA CYS A 98 -11.16 10.81 9.48
C CYS A 98 -12.05 9.59 9.73
N ARG A 99 -11.94 8.60 8.84
CA ARG A 99 -12.73 7.37 8.93
C ARG A 99 -12.50 6.73 10.29
N ASP A 100 -13.59 6.43 10.99
CA ASP A 100 -13.59 5.84 12.34
C ASP A 100 -12.70 6.57 13.36
N LEU A 101 -12.46 7.88 13.14
CA LEU A 101 -11.53 8.70 13.92
C LEU A 101 -10.07 8.19 13.92
N ALA A 102 -9.71 7.35 12.95
CA ALA A 102 -8.36 6.86 12.76
C ALA A 102 -7.49 7.92 12.06
N GLU A 103 -6.82 8.75 12.86
CA GLU A 103 -6.04 9.90 12.39
C GLU A 103 -4.61 9.54 11.95
N THR A 104 -4.16 8.32 12.19
CA THR A 104 -2.78 7.91 11.93
C THR A 104 -2.72 6.49 11.35
N GLY A 105 -1.58 6.18 10.73
CA GLY A 105 -1.30 4.85 10.24
C GLY A 105 0.16 4.66 9.85
N VAL A 106 0.52 3.43 9.55
CA VAL A 106 1.88 3.03 9.13
C VAL A 106 1.83 2.44 7.73
N ILE A 107 2.78 2.81 6.88
CA ILE A 107 2.97 2.19 5.57
C ILE A 107 3.56 0.80 5.79
N SER A 108 2.72 -0.23 5.75
CA SER A 108 3.09 -1.62 6.03
C SER A 108 3.70 -2.32 4.83
N ASN A 109 3.34 -1.91 3.62
CA ASN A 109 3.89 -2.41 2.37
C ASN A 109 3.93 -1.28 1.35
N GLY A 110 5.10 -0.90 0.86
CA GLY A 110 5.25 0.14 -0.13
C GLY A 110 6.26 -0.25 -1.20
N GLN A 111 5.89 -0.01 -2.46
CA GLN A 111 6.70 -0.32 -3.63
C GLN A 111 6.66 0.81 -4.66
N MET A 112 7.83 1.15 -5.20
CA MET A 112 7.99 2.06 -6.31
C MET A 112 8.48 1.29 -7.54
N THR A 113 7.64 1.21 -8.57
CA THR A 113 7.97 0.56 -9.84
C THR A 113 7.96 1.59 -10.95
N ALA A 114 9.14 1.94 -11.46
CA ALA A 114 9.35 3.05 -12.37
C ALA A 114 8.80 4.39 -11.83
N ARG A 115 7.60 4.79 -12.24
CA ARG A 115 6.91 6.01 -11.78
C ARG A 115 5.63 5.73 -11.00
N LEU A 116 5.32 4.47 -10.73
CA LEU A 116 4.11 4.07 -10.04
C LEU A 116 4.42 3.72 -8.59
N LEU A 117 3.86 4.51 -7.67
CA LEU A 117 3.87 4.22 -6.25
C LEU A 117 2.66 3.37 -5.90
N ARG A 118 2.87 2.29 -5.15
CA ARG A 118 1.82 1.49 -4.50
C ARG A 118 2.15 1.34 -3.03
N ILE A 119 1.28 1.82 -2.15
CA ILE A 119 1.46 1.68 -0.70
C ILE A 119 0.19 1.14 -0.05
N ALA A 120 0.36 0.33 0.98
CA ALA A 120 -0.69 -0.10 1.90
C ALA A 120 -0.41 0.56 3.26
N VAL A 121 -1.40 1.29 3.76
CA VAL A 121 -1.40 1.92 5.07
C VAL A 121 -2.28 1.10 5.99
N MET A 122 -1.72 0.65 7.12
CA MET A 122 -2.50 0.10 8.23
C MET A 122 -2.83 1.24 9.19
N LEU A 123 -4.11 1.47 9.43
CA LEU A 123 -4.59 2.46 10.39
C LEU A 123 -4.65 1.84 11.80
N GLU A 124 -4.79 2.68 12.82
CA GLU A 124 -4.82 2.26 14.24
C GLU A 124 -6.03 1.39 14.60
N ASP A 125 -7.13 1.52 13.86
CA ASP A 125 -8.34 0.70 13.99
C ASP A 125 -8.19 -0.69 13.33
N GLY A 126 -7.04 -0.98 12.73
CA GLY A 126 -6.76 -2.23 12.01
C GLY A 126 -7.28 -2.26 10.57
N SER A 127 -7.93 -1.20 10.10
CA SER A 127 -8.31 -1.07 8.70
C SER A 127 -7.08 -0.86 7.80
N MET A 128 -7.24 -1.19 6.52
CA MET A 128 -6.18 -1.09 5.52
C MET A 128 -6.61 -0.21 4.35
N CYS A 129 -5.83 0.83 4.07
CA CYS A 129 -6.00 1.69 2.89
C CYS A 129 -4.86 1.49 1.90
N ARG A 130 -5.19 1.12 0.66
CA ARG A 130 -4.23 1.01 -0.45
C ARG A 130 -4.25 2.28 -1.27
N PHE A 131 -3.10 2.91 -1.44
CA PHE A 131 -2.92 4.07 -2.31
C PHE A 131 -2.07 3.67 -3.52
N THR A 132 -2.50 4.12 -4.69
CA THR A 132 -1.73 4.01 -5.94
C THR A 132 -1.65 5.37 -6.59
N GLY A 133 -0.45 5.87 -6.84
CA GLY A 133 -0.25 7.21 -7.40
C GLY A 133 1.03 7.34 -8.22
N MET A 134 1.14 8.46 -8.92
CA MET A 134 2.30 8.77 -9.77
C MET A 134 2.92 10.10 -9.34
N PRO A 135 4.10 10.08 -8.67
CA PRO A 135 4.84 11.30 -8.37
C PRO A 135 5.44 11.92 -9.64
N GLN A 136 5.16 13.21 -9.85
CA GLN A 136 5.71 14.02 -10.93
C GLN A 136 5.86 15.49 -10.48
N ASN A 137 7.06 16.06 -10.63
CA ASN A 137 7.33 17.48 -10.35
C ASN A 137 6.90 17.94 -8.95
N GLY A 138 7.14 17.13 -7.92
CA GLY A 138 6.77 17.46 -6.52
C GLY A 138 5.28 17.31 -6.21
N ILE A 139 4.47 16.86 -7.17
CA ILE A 139 3.06 16.55 -7.00
C ILE A 139 2.88 15.04 -7.13
N MET A 140 1.96 14.47 -6.37
CA MET A 140 1.55 13.08 -6.52
C MET A 140 0.03 13.00 -6.52
N GLU A 141 -0.50 12.43 -7.59
CA GLU A 141 -1.93 12.18 -7.76
C GLU A 141 -2.19 10.69 -7.89
N GLY A 142 -3.36 10.26 -7.45
CA GLY A 142 -3.68 8.85 -7.49
C GLY A 142 -5.06 8.51 -6.97
N ARG A 143 -5.22 7.22 -6.69
CA ARG A 143 -6.45 6.60 -6.21
C ARG A 143 -6.17 5.84 -4.93
N TYR A 144 -7.17 5.77 -4.07
CA TYR A 144 -7.10 4.95 -2.87
C TYR A 144 -8.32 4.04 -2.73
N GLN A 145 -8.15 2.96 -1.97
CA GLN A 145 -9.21 2.03 -1.58
C GLN A 145 -8.99 1.60 -0.12
N CYS A 146 -10.00 1.74 0.73
CA CYS A 146 -9.94 1.35 2.14
C CYS A 146 -10.87 0.18 2.43
N HIS A 147 -10.40 -0.75 3.28
CA HIS A 147 -11.14 -1.93 3.72
C HIS A 147 -11.12 -2.00 5.25
N TRP A 148 -12.30 -2.11 5.88
CA TRP A 148 -12.45 -2.13 7.35
C TRP A 148 -13.48 -3.19 7.83
N GLY A 149 -13.66 -4.28 7.08
CA GLY A 149 -14.66 -5.32 7.39
C GLY A 149 -16.10 -4.93 7.06
N GLY A 150 -16.34 -3.66 6.77
CA GLY A 150 -17.56 -3.17 6.15
C GLY A 150 -17.41 -3.03 4.64
N PRO A 151 -18.24 -2.17 4.06
CA PRO A 151 -18.13 -1.85 2.65
C PRO A 151 -16.82 -1.17 2.25
N MET A 152 -16.54 -1.04 0.95
CA MET A 152 -15.26 -0.48 0.48
C MET A 152 -15.40 1.02 0.19
N GLU A 153 -14.57 1.86 0.81
CA GLU A 153 -14.41 3.27 0.40
C GLU A 153 -13.35 3.32 -0.68
N GLN A 154 -13.57 4.14 -1.69
CA GLN A 154 -12.58 4.42 -2.71
C GLN A 154 -12.65 5.89 -3.10
N GLY A 155 -11.55 6.40 -3.62
CA GLY A 155 -11.46 7.82 -3.93
C GLY A 155 -10.21 8.22 -4.67
N GLY A 156 -10.06 9.53 -4.85
CA GLY A 156 -8.86 10.16 -5.37
C GLY A 156 -8.02 10.79 -4.26
N PHE A 157 -6.75 11.02 -4.53
CA PHE A 157 -5.93 11.89 -3.69
C PHE A 157 -4.98 12.71 -4.55
N ARG A 158 -4.61 13.88 -4.01
CA ARG A 158 -3.55 14.75 -4.54
C ARG A 158 -2.76 15.29 -3.38
N VAL A 159 -1.45 15.08 -3.41
CA VAL A 159 -0.50 15.59 -2.40
C VAL A 159 0.67 16.28 -3.08
N GLU A 160 1.28 17.22 -2.36
CA GLU A 160 2.43 18.00 -2.80
C GLU A 160 3.56 17.82 -1.78
N ARG A 161 4.80 17.75 -2.29
CA ARG A 161 5.98 17.55 -1.47
C ARG A 161 6.29 18.83 -0.70
N SER A 162 6.34 18.72 0.63
CA SER A 162 6.64 19.85 1.52
C SER A 162 8.15 20.06 1.73
N TYR A 163 8.92 18.97 1.86
CA TYR A 163 10.40 18.93 1.96
C TYR A 163 10.92 17.50 1.75
#